data_AF-A0AAU1PAP8-F1
#
_entry.id   AF-A0AAU1PAP8-F1
#
_cell.length_a   1.000
_cell.length_b   1.000
_cell.length_c   1.000
_cell.angle_alpha   90.00
_cell.angle_beta   90.00
_cell.angle_gamma   90.00
#
_symmetry.space_group_name_H-M   'P 1'
#
loop_
_entity.id
_entity.type
_entity.pdbx_description
1 polymer ?
#
loop_
_entity_poly.entity_id
_entity_poly.type
_entity_poly.pdbx_seq_one_letter_code
_entity_poly.pdbx_strand_id
1 'polypeptide(L)'
;MTCFGPGKPYRESYGLAKSPSCGHVYGQPSSSVSGGKFKVSATATWSIGWQETGGGGETGQLTEVRASQVAVTIVESQAVNS
;
A
#
# COMPACT_ATOMS: atom_id res chain seq x y z
N MET A 1 -3.86 1.32 8.17
CA MET A 1 -4.43 0.12 7.53
C MET A 1 -3.33 -0.90 7.39
N THR A 2 -3.62 -2.19 7.55
CA THR A 2 -2.63 -3.27 7.42
C THR A 2 -3.13 -4.26 6.37
N CYS A 3 -2.31 -4.55 5.36
CA CYS A 3 -2.57 -5.61 4.39
C CYS A 3 -1.92 -6.90 4.90
N PHE A 4 -2.64 -8.01 4.96
CA PHE A 4 -2.10 -9.34 5.33
C PHE A 4 -1.47 -10.11 4.14
N GLY A 5 -1.36 -9.46 2.99
CA GLY A 5 -0.78 -10.03 1.78
C GLY A 5 -0.40 -8.93 0.79
N PRO A 6 0.07 -9.28 -0.42
CA PRO A 6 0.59 -8.32 -1.40
C PRO A 6 -0.47 -7.37 -1.97
N GLY A 7 -1.74 -7.50 -1.56
CA GLY A 7 -2.87 -6.76 -2.12
C GLY A 7 -3.24 -7.26 -3.51
N LYS A 8 -4.03 -6.45 -4.22
CA LYS A 8 -4.36 -6.65 -5.64
C LYS A 8 -3.80 -5.46 -6.40
N PRO A 9 -3.00 -5.67 -7.47
CA PRO A 9 -2.56 -4.58 -8.33
C PRO A 9 -3.78 -3.78 -8.82
N TYR A 10 -3.66 -2.45 -8.81
CA TYR A 10 -4.69 -1.59 -9.33
C TYR A 10 -4.85 -1.80 -10.84
N ARG A 11 -6.10 -1.88 -11.30
CA ARG A 11 -6.49 -1.86 -12.71
C ARG A 11 -7.49 -0.73 -12.89
N GLU A 12 -7.38 0.02 -13.98
CA GLU A 12 -8.29 1.15 -14.27
C GLU A 12 -9.77 0.74 -14.23
N SER A 13 -10.09 -0.50 -14.64
CA SER A 13 -11.43 -1.07 -14.61
C SER A 13 -12.08 -1.11 -13.21
N TYR A 14 -11.31 -0.98 -12.14
CA TYR A 14 -11.84 -0.92 -10.78
C TYR A 14 -12.43 0.45 -10.43
N GLY A 15 -12.07 1.52 -11.15
CA GLY A 15 -12.60 2.86 -10.93
C GLY A 15 -12.56 3.28 -9.46
N LEU A 16 -13.71 3.74 -8.95
CA LEU A 16 -13.89 4.16 -7.54
C LEU A 16 -14.33 3.02 -6.62
N ALA A 17 -14.33 1.77 -7.09
CA ALA A 17 -14.73 0.64 -6.27
C ALA A 17 -13.81 0.50 -5.05
N LYS A 18 -14.41 0.41 -3.86
CA LYS A 18 -13.67 0.18 -2.63
C LYS A 18 -12.93 -1.16 -2.73
N SER A 19 -11.61 -1.13 -2.56
CA SER A 19 -10.83 -2.37 -2.51
C SER A 19 -11.31 -3.25 -1.35
N PRO A 20 -11.64 -4.53 -1.61
CA PRO A 20 -12.16 -5.43 -0.59
C PRO A 20 -11.08 -5.94 0.37
N SER A 21 -9.79 -5.82 0.00
CA SER A 21 -8.69 -6.46 0.74
C SER A 21 -7.91 -5.51 1.63
N CYS A 22 -7.52 -4.32 1.16
CA CYS A 22 -6.80 -3.35 1.98
C CYS A 22 -6.76 -1.94 1.35
N GLY A 23 -7.93 -1.44 0.93
CA GLY A 23 -8.05 -0.07 0.44
C GLY A 23 -8.33 0.94 1.55
N HIS A 24 -8.03 2.19 1.24
CA HIS A 24 -8.55 3.34 1.97
C HIS A 24 -9.29 4.26 1.00
N VAL A 25 -10.44 4.76 1.43
CA VAL A 25 -11.22 5.74 0.67
C VAL A 25 -11.01 7.09 1.35
N TYR A 26 -10.50 8.05 0.60
CA TYR A 26 -10.36 9.43 1.07
C TYR A 26 -11.72 10.12 1.02
N GLY A 27 -12.18 10.62 2.16
CA GLY A 27 -13.49 11.28 2.26
C GLY A 27 -13.47 12.75 1.82
N GLN A 28 -12.30 13.35 1.55
CA GLN A 28 -12.12 14.77 1.24
C GLN A 28 -11.03 14.95 0.17
N PRO A 29 -11.08 16.02 -0.66
CA PRO A 29 -10.07 16.28 -1.67
C PRO A 29 -8.72 16.64 -1.04
N SER A 30 -7.61 16.35 -1.73
CA SER A 30 -6.27 16.64 -1.23
C SER A 30 -5.95 18.13 -1.15
N SER A 31 -6.74 18.98 -1.79
CA SER A 31 -6.68 20.45 -1.62
C SER A 31 -7.01 20.91 -0.19
N SER A 32 -7.71 20.08 0.60
CA SER A 32 -8.06 20.39 2.00
C SER A 32 -6.89 20.21 2.97
N VAL A 33 -5.79 19.57 2.56
CA VAL A 33 -4.60 19.39 3.40
C VAL A 33 -3.48 20.36 3.01
N SER A 34 -2.66 20.75 3.98
CA SER A 34 -1.47 21.56 3.74
C SER A 34 -0.54 20.88 2.73
N GLY A 35 -0.16 21.60 1.68
CA GLY A 35 0.63 21.07 0.56
C GLY A 35 -0.17 20.41 -0.57
N GLY A 36 -1.51 20.38 -0.48
CA GLY A 36 -2.41 20.02 -1.61
C GLY A 36 -2.37 18.56 -2.05
N LYS A 37 -1.61 17.70 -1.38
CA LYS A 37 -1.40 16.29 -1.71
C LYS A 37 -1.36 15.45 -0.44
N PHE A 38 -1.94 14.25 -0.50
CA PHE A 38 -1.77 13.27 0.57
C PHE A 38 -0.42 12.59 0.44
N LYS A 39 0.38 12.59 1.51
CA LYS A 39 1.57 11.75 1.60
C LYS A 39 1.18 10.38 2.10
N VAL A 40 1.44 9.35 1.31
CA VAL A 40 1.17 7.95 1.64
C VAL A 40 2.50 7.25 1.87
N SER A 41 2.63 6.56 3.01
CA SER A 41 3.76 5.68 3.30
C SER A 41 3.28 4.23 3.26
N ALA A 42 3.95 3.41 2.46
CA ALA A 42 3.75 1.97 2.43
C ALA A 42 4.95 1.30 3.11
N THR A 43 4.68 0.44 4.09
CA THR A 43 5.71 -0.34 4.79
C THR A 43 5.44 -1.82 4.56
N ALA A 44 6.46 -2.54 4.10
CA ALA A 44 6.43 -3.97 3.91
C ALA A 44 7.44 -4.63 4.86
N THR A 45 6.99 -5.68 5.56
CA THR A 45 7.82 -6.47 6.46
C THR A 45 7.88 -7.91 5.95
N TRP A 46 9.09 -8.45 5.81
CA TRP A 46 9.36 -9.77 5.26
C TRP A 46 10.09 -10.60 6.30
N SER A 47 9.61 -11.82 6.56
CA SER A 47 10.31 -12.82 7.35
C SER A 47 10.94 -13.82 6.40
N ILE A 48 12.27 -13.86 6.37
CA ILE A 48 13.07 -14.66 5.46
C ILE A 48 13.75 -15.76 6.29
N GLY A 49 13.49 -17.01 5.94
CA GLY A 49 14.16 -18.17 6.52
C GLY A 49 14.93 -18.94 5.45
N TRP A 50 16.08 -19.48 5.81
CA TRP A 50 16.86 -20.35 4.93
C TRP A 50 17.53 -21.48 5.71
N GLN A 51 17.86 -22.54 4.98
CA GLN A 51 18.61 -23.69 5.47
C GLN A 51 19.61 -24.10 4.40
N GLU A 52 20.87 -24.28 4.79
CA GLU A 52 21.90 -24.80 3.90
C GLU A 52 21.74 -26.30 3.70
N THR A 53 21.91 -26.77 2.46
CA THR A 53 21.88 -28.20 2.11
C THR A 53 23.29 -28.72 1.85
N GLY A 54 23.97 -29.14 2.92
CA GLY A 54 25.28 -29.81 2.85
C GLY A 54 25.95 -29.97 4.21
N GLY A 55 26.41 -31.20 4.53
CA GLY A 55 27.52 -31.57 5.45
C GLY A 55 27.60 -31.08 6.90
N GLY A 56 26.77 -30.12 7.33
CA GLY A 56 26.82 -29.46 8.64
C GLY A 56 25.96 -28.18 8.70
N GLY A 57 24.91 -28.12 7.87
CA GLY A 57 24.31 -26.88 7.38
C GLY A 57 23.73 -25.94 8.43
N GLU A 58 24.05 -24.66 8.28
CA GLU A 58 23.51 -23.58 9.10
C GLU A 58 22.06 -23.24 8.68
N THR A 59 21.25 -22.83 9.65
CA THR A 59 19.92 -22.25 9.44
C THR A 59 19.91 -20.82 9.89
N GLY A 60 19.22 -19.95 9.16
CA GLY A 60 19.13 -18.53 9.51
C GLY A 60 17.73 -17.98 9.36
N GLN A 61 17.49 -16.89 10.09
CA GLN A 61 16.30 -16.06 9.94
C GLN A 61 16.72 -14.60 9.83
N LEU A 62 16.03 -13.86 8.97
CA LEU A 62 16.18 -12.42 8.80
C LEU A 62 14.79 -11.79 8.70
N THR A 63 14.57 -10.72 9.45
CA THR A 63 13.43 -9.84 9.22
C THR A 63 13.89 -8.62 8.46
N GLU A 64 13.28 -8.35 7.31
CA GLU A 64 13.58 -7.20 6.46
C GLU A 64 12.36 -6.25 6.43
N VAL A 65 12.60 -4.96 6.62
CA VAL A 65 11.56 -3.93 6.58
C VAL A 65 11.90 -2.90 5.51
N ARG A 66 10.97 -2.65 4.59
CA ARG A 66 11.11 -1.63 3.55
C ARG A 66 9.96 -0.65 3.61
N ALA A 67 10.28 0.64 3.52
CA ALA A 67 9.30 1.72 3.44
C ALA A 67 9.45 2.49 2.12
N SER A 68 8.34 2.97 1.59
CA SER A 68 8.31 3.82 0.40
C SER A 68 7.22 4.87 0.55
N GLN A 69 7.46 6.06 0.00
CA GLN A 69 6.53 7.18 0.10
C GLN A 69 6.12 7.68 -1.28
N VAL A 70 4.85 8.07 -1.41
CA VAL A 70 4.30 8.69 -2.62
C VAL A 70 3.37 9.84 -2.25
N ALA A 71 3.39 10.90 -3.05
CA ALA A 71 2.44 11.99 -2.94
C ALA A 71 1.29 11.76 -3.94
N VAL A 72 0.07 11.68 -3.43
CA VAL A 72 -1.14 11.37 -4.22
C VAL A 72 -2.04 12.61 -4.27
N THR A 73 -2.54 12.92 -5.46
CA THR A 73 -3.56 13.95 -5.67
C THR A 73 -4.92 13.28 -5.68
N ILE A 74 -5.84 13.73 -4.84
CA ILE A 74 -7.22 13.23 -4.76
C ILE A 74 -8.14 14.40 -5.05
N VAL A 75 -8.94 14.27 -6.10
CA VAL A 75 -9.91 15.30 -6.51
C VAL A 75 -11.32 14.86 -6.13
N GLU A 76 -12.13 15.82 -5.72
CA GLU A 76 -13.56 15.59 -5.52
C GLU A 76 -14.25 15.62 -6.88
N SER A 77 -15.05 14.58 -7.18
CA SER A 77 -15.89 14.56 -8.37
C SER A 77 -17.30 14.97 -7.98
N GLN A 78 -17.65 16.23 -8.19
CA GLN A 78 -19.03 16.70 -8.02
C GLN A 78 -19.81 16.53 -9.33
N ALA A 79 -20.91 15.79 -9.28
CA ALA A 79 -21.90 15.83 -10.35
C ALA A 79 -22.79 17.06 -10.11
N VAL A 80 -22.75 18.02 -11.03
CA VAL A 80 -23.73 19.10 -11.08
C VAL A 80 -24.96 18.54 -11.79
N ASN A 81 -26.02 18.23 -11.04
CA ASN A 81 -27.33 17.99 -11.65
C ASN A 81 -27.93 19.36 -12.01
N SER A 82 -28.12 19.59 -13.31
CA SER A 82 -28.93 20.67 -13.87
C SER A 82 -30.41 20.40 -13.70
#